data_AF-A0A940HNL1-F1
#
_entry.id   AF-A0A940HNL1-F1
#
_cell.length_a   1.000
_cell.length_b   1.000
_cell.length_c   1.000
_cell.angle_alpha   90.00
_cell.angle_beta   90.00
_cell.angle_gamma   90.00
#
_symmetry.space_group_name_H-M   'P 1'
#
loop_
_entity.id
_entity.type
_entity.pdbx_description
1 polymer ?
#
loop_
_entity_poly.entity_id
_entity_poly.type
_entity_poly.pdbx_seq_one_letter_code
_entity_poly.pdbx_strand_id
1 'polypeptide(L)'
;MKKMKYQAFRIIAGWLLLVMVSVNVFAQSKTEKLLLKKNFYLLYLLEQGGIKPAGQSCESLGKRLREDAKKAVATCGEAACFSNAVQFKEEEIDAVGKELSMQSLKPVWKKLIGQLKASGAYSLFAADPDSAFIRKVWQQDATGVNYILATYVEGRSPIYPKIDSISFAKNDTKFRGEMANSIFRQLPKRNVPFYNIPLHLALDALQVNGRDEAIRYEPLTAGENAAAFKKAATLKWSDYKYSMILVPGLGPETPGVRLDSNGAKRCDSAVVRYRA
;
A
#
# COMPACT_ATOMS: atom_id res chain seq x y z
N MET A 1 -29.72 34.41 -44.63
CA MET A 1 -28.73 33.35 -44.30
C MET A 1 -28.33 33.37 -42.81
N LYS A 2 -29.30 33.23 -41.88
CA LYS A 2 -29.07 33.35 -40.42
C LYS A 2 -28.96 32.00 -39.68
N LYS A 3 -29.12 30.86 -40.38
CA LYS A 3 -29.11 29.51 -39.78
C LYS A 3 -27.72 28.86 -39.66
N MET A 4 -26.70 29.33 -40.36
CA MET A 4 -25.36 28.71 -40.36
C MET A 4 -24.47 29.07 -39.15
N LYS A 5 -24.75 30.17 -38.44
CA LYS A 5 -23.90 30.60 -37.31
C LYS A 5 -24.19 29.85 -35.99
N TYR A 6 -25.34 29.18 -35.86
CA TYR A 6 -25.73 28.47 -34.65
C TYR A 6 -25.24 27.02 -34.58
N GLN A 7 -24.91 26.38 -35.71
CA GLN A 7 -24.35 25.02 -35.72
C GLN A 7 -22.84 24.99 -35.45
N ALA A 8 -22.10 26.02 -35.88
CA ALA A 8 -20.66 26.12 -35.58
C ALA A 8 -20.39 26.31 -34.08
N PHE A 9 -21.26 27.02 -33.36
CA PHE A 9 -21.09 27.29 -31.93
C PHE A 9 -21.37 26.06 -31.04
N ARG A 10 -22.24 25.13 -31.48
CA ARG A 10 -22.50 23.87 -30.75
C ARG A 10 -21.38 22.84 -30.91
N ILE A 11 -20.66 22.86 -32.03
CA ILE A 11 -19.54 21.94 -32.26
C ILE A 11 -18.29 22.40 -31.48
N ILE A 12 -18.06 23.71 -31.38
CA ILE A 12 -16.92 24.26 -30.62
C ILE A 12 -17.13 24.10 -29.09
N ALA A 13 -18.37 24.25 -28.60
CA ALA A 13 -18.69 24.00 -27.19
C ALA A 13 -18.61 22.49 -26.81
N GLY A 14 -18.91 21.59 -27.75
CA GLY A 14 -18.73 20.13 -27.56
C GLY A 14 -17.26 19.70 -27.52
N TRP A 15 -16.38 20.37 -28.26
CA TRP A 15 -14.93 20.11 -28.24
C TRP A 15 -14.23 20.76 -27.03
N LEU A 16 -14.70 21.91 -26.53
CA LEU A 16 -14.18 22.51 -25.30
C LEU A 16 -14.61 21.76 -24.03
N LEU A 17 -15.73 21.03 -24.05
CA LEU A 17 -16.14 20.13 -22.96
C LEU A 17 -15.43 18.76 -22.99
N LEU A 18 -14.80 18.38 -24.11
CA LEU A 18 -14.02 17.15 -24.25
C LEU A 18 -12.52 17.32 -24.00
N VAL A 19 -12.03 18.56 -23.86
CA VAL A 19 -10.60 18.87 -23.67
C VAL A 19 -10.24 19.21 -22.21
N MET A 20 -11.21 19.31 -21.29
CA MET A 20 -10.93 19.54 -19.86
C MET A 20 -11.09 18.32 -18.94
N VAL A 21 -11.27 17.10 -19.48
CA VAL A 21 -11.06 15.85 -18.73
C VAL A 21 -9.77 15.18 -19.20
N SER A 22 -8.68 15.93 -19.15
CA SER A 22 -7.31 15.39 -19.26
C SER A 22 -6.49 15.77 -18.03
N VAL A 23 -7.16 15.87 -16.88
CA VAL A 23 -6.50 16.02 -15.59
C VAL A 23 -6.21 14.63 -15.02
N ASN A 24 -5.01 14.12 -15.34
CA ASN A 24 -4.36 13.00 -14.68
C ASN A 24 -5.19 11.71 -14.46
N VAL A 25 -5.52 11.01 -15.55
CA VAL A 25 -5.95 9.58 -15.48
C VAL A 25 -4.85 8.67 -14.88
N PHE A 26 -3.64 9.20 -14.67
CA PHE A 26 -2.47 8.46 -14.18
C PHE A 26 -1.99 8.87 -12.79
N ALA A 27 -2.64 9.84 -12.12
CA ALA A 27 -2.27 10.18 -10.75
C ALA A 27 -2.82 9.13 -9.78
N GLN A 28 -1.92 8.61 -8.94
CA GLN A 28 -2.28 7.73 -7.84
C GLN A 28 -3.34 8.38 -6.94
N SER A 29 -4.39 7.61 -6.60
CA SER A 29 -5.45 8.11 -5.72
C SER A 29 -4.89 8.43 -4.33
N LYS A 30 -5.58 9.29 -3.56
CA LYS A 30 -5.20 9.59 -2.16
C LYS A 30 -5.15 8.30 -1.33
N THR A 31 -6.13 7.43 -1.51
CA THR A 31 -6.22 6.11 -0.87
C THR A 31 -5.00 5.26 -1.18
N GLU A 32 -4.65 5.12 -2.46
CA GLU A 32 -3.54 4.28 -2.88
C GLU A 32 -2.19 4.81 -2.37
N LYS A 33 -1.97 6.14 -2.36
CA LYS A 33 -0.80 6.76 -1.72
C LYS A 33 -0.69 6.44 -0.24
N LEU A 34 -1.81 6.50 0.49
CA LEU A 34 -1.84 6.19 1.92
C LEU A 34 -1.58 4.70 2.17
N LEU A 35 -2.17 3.81 1.37
CA LEU A 35 -1.94 2.37 1.46
C LEU A 35 -0.47 2.04 1.17
N LEU A 36 0.10 2.62 0.12
CA LEU A 36 1.52 2.48 -0.19
C LEU A 36 2.39 2.93 0.98
N LYS A 37 2.14 4.13 1.51
CA LYS A 37 2.91 4.68 2.64
C LYS A 37 2.82 3.80 3.89
N LYS A 38 1.64 3.25 4.19
CA LYS A 38 1.40 2.46 5.42
C LYS A 38 1.91 1.04 5.35
N ASN A 39 1.82 0.40 4.18
CA ASN A 39 2.22 -0.99 4.02
C ASN A 39 3.68 -1.14 3.55
N PHE A 40 4.19 -0.20 2.74
CA PHE A 40 5.50 -0.31 2.08
C PHE A 40 6.24 1.04 2.06
N TYR A 41 6.72 1.47 3.23
CA TYR A 41 7.29 2.81 3.39
C TYR A 41 8.59 3.03 2.58
N LEU A 42 9.41 1.99 2.36
CA LEU A 42 10.55 2.07 1.43
C LEU A 42 10.06 2.36 0.02
N LEU A 43 9.12 1.57 -0.50
CA LEU A 43 8.60 1.77 -1.86
C LEU A 43 7.95 3.15 -2.02
N TYR A 44 7.20 3.61 -1.00
CA TYR A 44 6.67 4.97 -0.94
C TYR A 44 7.78 6.02 -1.12
N LEU A 45 8.87 5.94 -0.34
CA LEU A 45 9.96 6.92 -0.45
C LEU A 45 10.70 6.83 -1.78
N LEU A 46 10.83 5.65 -2.39
CA LEU A 46 11.44 5.51 -3.71
C LEU A 46 10.57 6.20 -4.80
N GLU A 47 9.25 6.08 -4.72
CA GLU A 47 8.33 6.76 -5.65
C GLU A 47 8.31 8.28 -5.46
N GLN A 48 8.41 8.77 -4.22
CA GLN A 48 8.41 10.22 -3.94
C GLN A 48 9.78 10.89 -4.13
N GLY A 49 10.85 10.21 -3.75
CA GLY A 49 12.20 10.77 -3.65
C GLY A 49 12.99 10.74 -4.96
N GLY A 50 12.46 10.11 -6.01
CA GLY A 50 13.13 9.98 -7.31
C GLY A 50 14.37 9.08 -7.30
N ILE A 51 14.67 8.43 -6.16
CA ILE A 51 15.74 7.44 -6.05
C ILE A 51 15.25 6.17 -6.73
N LYS A 52 15.93 5.77 -7.80
CA LYS A 52 15.62 4.54 -8.52
C LYS A 52 16.64 3.47 -8.16
N PRO A 53 16.20 2.30 -7.66
CA PRO A 53 17.05 1.12 -7.67
C PRO A 53 17.59 0.87 -9.08
N ALA A 54 18.89 0.67 -9.18
CA ALA A 54 19.56 0.38 -10.44
C ALA A 54 20.45 -0.87 -10.29
N GLY A 55 20.69 -1.56 -11.40
CA GLY A 55 21.47 -2.79 -11.41
C GLY A 55 20.87 -3.83 -12.35
N GLN A 56 21.70 -4.81 -12.72
CA GLN A 56 21.33 -5.85 -13.69
C GLN A 56 20.12 -6.67 -13.22
N SER A 57 20.02 -6.95 -11.92
CA SER A 57 18.93 -7.72 -11.31
C SER A 57 17.64 -6.90 -11.29
N CYS A 58 17.72 -5.61 -10.97
CA CYS A 58 16.57 -4.70 -11.07
C CYS A 58 16.05 -4.60 -12.52
N GLU A 59 16.95 -4.48 -13.50
CA GLU A 59 16.61 -4.38 -14.91
C GLU A 59 16.02 -5.68 -15.48
N SER A 60 16.65 -6.82 -15.20
CA SER A 60 16.17 -8.13 -15.67
C SER A 60 14.80 -8.47 -15.07
N LEU A 61 14.61 -8.22 -13.77
CA LEU A 61 13.33 -8.39 -13.10
C LEU A 61 12.26 -7.48 -13.70
N GLY A 62 12.59 -6.20 -13.92
CA GLY A 62 11.67 -5.24 -14.50
C GLY A 62 11.29 -5.56 -15.95
N LYS A 63 12.17 -6.24 -16.70
CA LYS A 63 11.87 -6.76 -18.04
C LYS A 63 10.94 -7.97 -17.94
N ARG A 64 11.30 -8.96 -17.12
CA ARG A 64 10.50 -10.18 -16.90
C ARG A 64 9.06 -9.82 -16.52
N LEU A 65 8.89 -9.02 -15.46
CA LEU A 65 7.57 -8.66 -14.94
C LEU A 65 6.70 -7.95 -15.99
N ARG A 66 7.30 -7.11 -16.84
CA ARG A 66 6.56 -6.46 -17.93
C ARG A 66 6.17 -7.43 -19.05
N GLU A 67 7.05 -8.35 -19.42
CA GLU A 67 6.79 -9.36 -20.44
C GLU A 67 5.72 -10.35 -19.97
N ASP A 68 5.86 -10.86 -18.74
CA ASP A 68 4.89 -11.76 -18.11
C ASP A 68 3.53 -11.09 -17.96
N ALA A 69 3.48 -9.82 -17.51
CA ALA A 69 2.25 -9.05 -17.41
C ALA A 69 1.56 -8.84 -18.77
N LYS A 70 2.30 -8.53 -19.84
CA LYS A 70 1.74 -8.40 -21.20
C LYS A 70 1.12 -9.70 -21.68
N LYS A 71 1.82 -10.82 -21.46
CA LYS A 71 1.31 -12.16 -21.80
C LYS A 71 0.05 -12.49 -20.98
N ALA A 72 0.08 -12.24 -19.67
CA ALA A 72 -1.01 -12.51 -18.76
C ALA A 72 -2.30 -11.79 -19.17
N VAL A 73 -2.23 -10.50 -19.52
CA VAL A 73 -3.39 -9.73 -20.02
C VAL A 73 -4.04 -10.39 -21.25
N ALA A 74 -3.24 -11.01 -22.13
CA ALA A 74 -3.74 -11.67 -23.33
C ALA A 74 -4.29 -13.09 -23.07
N THR A 75 -3.76 -13.82 -22.08
CA THR A 75 -4.00 -15.27 -21.95
C THR A 75 -4.72 -15.69 -20.67
N CYS A 76 -4.77 -14.87 -19.62
CA CYS A 76 -5.31 -15.29 -18.33
C CYS A 76 -6.84 -15.39 -18.31
N GLY A 77 -7.34 -16.60 -18.05
CA GLY A 77 -8.76 -16.90 -17.85
C GLY A 77 -9.28 -16.65 -16.43
N GLU A 78 -8.41 -16.56 -15.43
CA GLU A 78 -8.76 -16.38 -14.01
C GLU A 78 -7.90 -15.30 -13.35
N ALA A 79 -8.39 -14.70 -12.25
CA ALA A 79 -7.68 -13.63 -11.54
C ALA A 79 -6.32 -14.10 -10.97
N ALA A 80 -6.27 -15.32 -10.42
CA ALA A 80 -5.06 -15.92 -9.87
C ALA A 80 -3.90 -16.00 -10.87
N CYS A 81 -4.19 -16.15 -12.17
CA CYS A 81 -3.19 -16.16 -13.23
C CYS A 81 -2.41 -14.83 -13.32
N PHE A 82 -3.07 -13.69 -13.09
CA PHE A 82 -2.40 -12.38 -13.06
C PHE A 82 -1.42 -12.27 -11.89
N SER A 83 -1.83 -12.74 -10.71
CA SER A 83 -0.98 -12.78 -9.52
C SER A 83 0.29 -13.59 -9.79
N ASN A 84 0.12 -14.86 -10.21
CA ASN A 84 1.23 -15.77 -10.49
C ASN A 84 2.22 -15.22 -11.53
N ALA A 85 1.74 -14.45 -12.51
CA ALA A 85 2.59 -13.87 -13.54
C ALA A 85 3.51 -12.75 -13.02
N VAL A 86 3.07 -12.00 -12.00
CA VAL A 86 3.77 -10.78 -11.56
C VAL A 86 4.41 -10.88 -10.19
N GLN A 87 4.24 -11.99 -9.46
CA GLN A 87 4.95 -12.19 -8.19
C GLN A 87 6.47 -12.17 -8.37
N PHE A 88 7.16 -11.70 -7.33
CA PHE A 88 8.61 -11.81 -7.24
C PHE A 88 9.01 -13.22 -6.85
N LYS A 89 10.04 -13.79 -7.49
CA LYS A 89 10.62 -15.07 -7.06
C LYS A 89 11.61 -14.84 -5.92
N GLU A 90 11.84 -15.85 -5.07
CA GLU A 90 12.76 -15.72 -3.93
C GLU A 90 14.18 -15.32 -4.37
N GLU A 91 14.67 -15.90 -5.46
CA GLU A 91 16.00 -15.60 -6.00
C GLU A 91 16.09 -14.16 -6.52
N GLU A 92 14.99 -13.62 -7.04
CA GLU A 92 14.90 -12.24 -7.53
C GLU A 92 14.86 -11.24 -6.38
N ILE A 93 14.09 -11.56 -5.33
CA ILE A 93 14.06 -10.77 -4.09
C ILE A 93 15.47 -10.69 -3.50
N ASP A 94 16.17 -11.83 -3.43
CA ASP A 94 17.54 -11.88 -2.90
C ASP A 94 18.55 -11.16 -3.77
N ALA A 95 18.48 -11.32 -5.10
CA ALA A 95 19.39 -10.66 -6.04
C ALA A 95 19.25 -9.13 -5.97
N VAL A 96 18.02 -8.61 -5.99
CA VAL A 96 17.76 -7.18 -5.81
C VAL A 96 18.22 -6.71 -4.43
N GLY A 97 17.98 -7.50 -3.38
CA GLY A 97 18.44 -7.19 -2.03
C GLY A 97 19.95 -6.98 -1.96
N LYS A 98 20.74 -7.84 -2.63
CA LYS A 98 22.20 -7.69 -2.74
C LYS A 98 22.59 -6.41 -3.48
N GLU A 99 21.91 -6.06 -4.57
CA GLU A 99 22.16 -4.82 -5.30
C GLU A 99 21.85 -3.58 -4.47
N LEU A 100 20.78 -3.60 -3.69
CA LEU A 100 20.43 -2.51 -2.77
C LEU A 100 21.45 -2.38 -1.64
N SER A 101 21.97 -3.49 -1.10
CA SER A 101 23.07 -3.46 -0.13
C SER A 101 24.30 -2.76 -0.68
N MET A 102 24.68 -3.00 -1.94
CA MET A 102 25.82 -2.30 -2.57
C MET A 102 25.52 -0.81 -2.78
N GLN A 103 24.28 -0.48 -3.17
CA GLN A 103 23.86 0.90 -3.39
C GLN A 103 23.79 1.73 -2.10
N SER A 104 23.57 1.09 -0.94
CA SER A 104 23.53 1.74 0.38
C SER A 104 24.74 2.61 0.70
N LEU A 105 25.89 2.32 0.07
CA LEU A 105 27.13 3.06 0.27
C LEU A 105 27.08 4.48 -0.34
N LYS A 106 26.22 4.71 -1.32
CA LYS A 106 26.10 6.00 -2.02
C LYS A 106 25.42 7.05 -1.12
N PRO A 107 25.83 8.34 -1.15
CA PRO A 107 25.27 9.37 -0.26
C PRO A 107 23.74 9.51 -0.31
N VAL A 108 23.15 9.41 -1.51
CA VAL A 108 21.70 9.49 -1.70
C VAL A 108 20.95 8.38 -0.97
N TRP A 109 21.52 7.17 -0.94
CA TRP A 109 20.95 6.02 -0.25
C TRP A 109 21.12 6.11 1.26
N LYS A 110 22.27 6.62 1.75
CA LYS A 110 22.45 6.89 3.19
C LYS A 110 21.38 7.83 3.74
N LYS A 111 21.03 8.89 2.98
CA LYS A 111 19.95 9.81 3.36
C LYS A 111 18.59 9.10 3.44
N LEU A 112 18.26 8.28 2.43
CA LEU A 112 17.03 7.48 2.41
C LEU A 112 16.97 6.53 3.61
N ILE A 113 18.05 5.82 3.89
CA ILE A 113 18.15 4.86 5.01
C ILE A 113 17.98 5.59 6.35
N GLY A 114 18.60 6.76 6.51
CA GLY A 114 18.39 7.60 7.70
C GLY A 114 16.92 7.98 7.91
N GLN A 115 16.22 8.36 6.83
CA GLN A 115 14.77 8.64 6.88
C GLN A 115 13.94 7.40 7.24
N LEU A 116 14.29 6.24 6.68
CA LEU A 116 13.63 4.96 6.99
C LEU A 116 13.82 4.59 8.46
N LYS A 117 15.04 4.64 9.00
CA LYS A 117 15.33 4.35 10.41
C LYS A 117 14.62 5.32 11.35
N ALA A 118 14.67 6.62 11.06
CA ALA A 118 14.01 7.64 11.87
C ALA A 118 12.47 7.50 11.89
N SER A 119 11.87 6.90 10.85
CA SER A 119 10.42 6.71 10.77
C SER A 119 9.88 5.63 11.70
N GLY A 120 10.71 4.67 12.12
CA GLY A 120 10.27 3.49 12.87
C GLY A 120 9.44 2.48 12.06
N ALA A 121 9.25 2.67 10.74
CA ALA A 121 8.46 1.75 9.92
C ALA A 121 9.03 0.32 9.86
N TYR A 122 10.32 0.17 10.14
CA TYR A 122 11.07 -1.09 10.08
C TYR A 122 11.86 -1.36 11.37
N SER A 123 11.22 -1.12 12.53
CA SER A 123 11.88 -1.22 13.85
C SER A 123 12.54 -2.58 14.13
N LEU A 124 12.05 -3.68 13.53
CA LEU A 124 12.65 -5.00 13.65
C LEU A 124 14.11 -5.05 13.17
N PHE A 125 14.51 -4.18 12.26
CA PHE A 125 15.85 -4.12 11.67
C PHE A 125 16.64 -2.91 12.14
N ALA A 126 16.13 -2.10 13.09
CA ALA A 126 16.71 -0.80 13.42
C ALA A 126 18.20 -0.85 13.86
N ALA A 127 18.60 -1.95 14.48
CA ALA A 127 19.98 -2.18 14.93
C ALA A 127 20.92 -2.67 13.81
N ASP A 128 20.40 -3.04 12.64
CA ASP A 128 21.22 -3.55 11.55
C ASP A 128 22.08 -2.44 10.90
N PRO A 129 23.30 -2.78 10.43
CA PRO A 129 24.08 -1.91 9.55
C PRO A 129 23.30 -1.54 8.29
N ASP A 130 23.55 -0.36 7.72
CA ASP A 130 22.78 0.19 6.60
C ASP A 130 22.62 -0.76 5.40
N SER A 131 23.67 -1.50 5.05
CA SER A 131 23.64 -2.48 3.95
C SER A 131 22.74 -3.68 4.24
N ALA A 132 22.73 -4.17 5.47
CA ALA A 132 21.85 -5.25 5.92
C ALA A 132 20.42 -4.76 6.11
N PHE A 133 20.25 -3.56 6.67
CA PHE A 133 18.97 -2.90 6.88
C PHE A 133 18.20 -2.76 5.55
N ILE A 134 18.80 -2.12 4.54
CA ILE A 134 18.08 -1.88 3.27
C ILE A 134 17.70 -3.18 2.56
N ARG A 135 18.55 -4.21 2.64
CA ARG A 135 18.27 -5.53 2.09
C ARG A 135 17.06 -6.17 2.76
N LYS A 136 17.05 -6.22 4.09
CA LYS A 136 15.94 -6.83 4.86
C LYS A 136 14.63 -6.05 4.69
N VAL A 137 14.71 -4.72 4.64
CA VAL A 137 13.55 -3.86 4.36
C VAL A 137 12.96 -4.17 2.97
N TRP A 138 13.79 -4.26 1.94
CA TRP A 138 13.34 -4.66 0.60
C TRP A 138 12.71 -6.07 0.60
N GLN A 139 13.36 -7.03 1.24
CA GLN A 139 12.85 -8.39 1.35
C GLN A 139 11.47 -8.41 2.01
N GLN A 140 11.30 -7.68 3.12
CA GLN A 140 10.01 -7.55 3.80
C GLN A 140 8.94 -6.94 2.90
N ASP A 141 9.24 -5.83 2.21
CA ASP A 141 8.27 -5.18 1.33
C ASP A 141 7.90 -6.08 0.13
N ALA A 142 8.88 -6.73 -0.51
CA ALA A 142 8.65 -7.61 -1.65
C ALA A 142 7.83 -8.87 -1.27
N THR A 143 8.16 -9.49 -0.13
CA THR A 143 7.37 -10.60 0.41
C THR A 143 5.97 -10.15 0.81
N GLY A 144 5.81 -8.94 1.35
CA GLY A 144 4.50 -8.36 1.67
C GLY A 144 3.63 -8.14 0.44
N VAL A 145 4.21 -7.65 -0.67
CA VAL A 145 3.50 -7.56 -1.97
C VAL A 145 3.05 -8.94 -2.44
N ASN A 146 3.93 -9.94 -2.44
CA ASN A 146 3.56 -11.31 -2.79
C ASN A 146 2.47 -11.87 -1.87
N TYR A 147 2.52 -11.60 -0.56
CA TYR A 147 1.53 -12.06 0.40
C TYR A 147 0.14 -11.49 0.10
N ILE A 148 0.05 -10.20 -0.24
CA ILE A 148 -1.21 -9.57 -0.65
C ILE A 148 -1.75 -10.24 -1.91
N LEU A 149 -0.90 -10.45 -2.92
CA LEU A 149 -1.29 -11.07 -4.19
C LEU A 149 -1.78 -12.51 -3.97
N ALA A 150 -1.04 -13.31 -3.21
CA ALA A 150 -1.44 -14.69 -2.88
C ALA A 150 -2.77 -14.73 -2.10
N THR A 151 -2.96 -13.83 -1.12
CA THR A 151 -4.15 -13.85 -0.27
C THR A 151 -5.37 -13.30 -1.01
N TYR A 152 -5.24 -12.10 -1.59
CA TYR A 152 -6.37 -11.31 -2.06
C TYR A 152 -6.59 -11.36 -3.57
N VAL A 153 -5.76 -12.10 -4.32
CA VAL A 153 -5.97 -12.40 -5.74
C VAL A 153 -6.07 -13.90 -6.00
N GLU A 154 -5.17 -14.71 -5.42
CA GLU A 154 -5.21 -16.17 -5.59
C GLU A 154 -6.17 -16.87 -4.62
N GLY A 155 -6.52 -16.23 -3.50
CA GLY A 155 -7.37 -16.83 -2.47
C GLY A 155 -6.64 -17.78 -1.52
N ARG A 156 -5.32 -17.63 -1.37
CA ARG A 156 -4.55 -18.37 -0.36
C ARG A 156 -5.07 -18.01 1.04
N SER A 157 -5.27 -19.03 1.87
CA SER A 157 -5.76 -18.85 3.23
C SER A 157 -4.78 -18.02 4.07
N PRO A 158 -5.22 -16.88 4.67
CA PRO A 158 -4.41 -16.09 5.60
C PRO A 158 -4.39 -16.73 6.99
N ILE A 159 -3.70 -16.08 7.94
CA ILE A 159 -3.64 -16.52 9.35
C ILE A 159 -5.04 -16.57 10.01
N TYR A 160 -5.91 -15.62 9.67
CA TYR A 160 -7.29 -15.54 10.20
C TYR A 160 -8.33 -15.63 9.07
N PRO A 161 -8.59 -16.84 8.50
CA PRO A 161 -9.39 -16.98 7.29
C PRO A 161 -10.83 -16.47 7.41
N LYS A 162 -11.40 -16.50 8.61
CA LYS A 162 -12.79 -16.05 8.84
C LYS A 162 -13.00 -14.56 8.61
N ILE A 163 -11.95 -13.75 8.79
CA ILE A 163 -12.04 -12.29 8.75
C ILE A 163 -11.14 -11.67 7.68
N ASP A 164 -10.07 -12.37 7.26
CA ASP A 164 -9.03 -11.83 6.39
C ASP A 164 -8.98 -12.48 4.99
N SER A 165 -9.91 -13.36 4.65
CA SER A 165 -9.92 -13.99 3.31
C SER A 165 -10.30 -13.02 2.19
N ILE A 166 -9.98 -13.41 0.96
CA ILE A 166 -10.49 -12.79 -0.28
C ILE A 166 -12.03 -12.74 -0.28
N SER A 167 -12.60 -11.69 -0.85
CA SER A 167 -14.05 -11.47 -0.91
C SER A 167 -14.73 -12.06 -2.14
N PHE A 168 -13.97 -12.63 -3.08
CA PHE A 168 -14.43 -13.03 -4.41
C PHE A 168 -14.29 -14.53 -4.65
N ALA A 169 -15.23 -15.09 -5.42
CA ALA A 169 -15.10 -16.46 -5.91
C ALA A 169 -13.98 -16.57 -6.94
N LYS A 170 -13.36 -17.75 -7.05
CA LYS A 170 -12.23 -18.01 -7.95
C LYS A 170 -12.52 -17.66 -9.42
N ASN A 171 -13.75 -17.88 -9.87
CA ASN A 171 -14.22 -17.65 -11.24
C ASN A 171 -14.99 -16.33 -11.42
N ASP A 172 -14.91 -15.40 -10.47
CA ASP A 172 -15.57 -14.09 -10.58
C ASP A 172 -14.98 -13.29 -11.75
N THR A 173 -15.80 -13.12 -12.80
CA THR A 173 -15.38 -12.47 -14.05
C THR A 173 -15.18 -10.98 -13.90
N LYS A 174 -15.91 -10.34 -12.97
CA LYS A 174 -15.77 -8.91 -12.67
C LYS A 174 -14.46 -8.67 -11.92
N PHE A 175 -14.20 -9.46 -10.88
CA PHE A 175 -12.93 -9.40 -10.14
C PHE A 175 -11.73 -9.65 -11.06
N ARG A 176 -11.81 -10.68 -11.92
CA ARG A 176 -10.81 -10.92 -12.97
C ARG A 176 -10.60 -9.69 -13.85
N GLY A 177 -11.69 -9.05 -14.30
CA GLY A 177 -11.63 -7.83 -15.10
C GLY A 177 -10.96 -6.66 -14.38
N GLU A 178 -11.21 -6.49 -13.09
CA GLU A 178 -10.56 -5.47 -12.26
C GLU A 178 -9.04 -5.71 -12.13
N MET A 179 -8.61 -6.95 -11.93
CA MET A 179 -7.18 -7.32 -11.90
C MET A 179 -6.50 -7.12 -13.26
N ALA A 180 -7.17 -7.49 -14.36
CA ALA A 180 -6.67 -7.25 -15.71
C ALA A 180 -6.50 -5.74 -15.98
N ASN A 181 -7.49 -4.93 -15.61
CA ASN A 181 -7.46 -3.48 -15.75
C ASN A 181 -6.35 -2.85 -14.92
N SER A 182 -6.07 -3.36 -13.72
CA SER A 182 -4.94 -2.91 -12.89
C SER A 182 -3.61 -3.02 -13.64
N ILE A 183 -3.31 -4.20 -14.19
CA ILE A 183 -2.10 -4.42 -14.99
C ILE A 183 -2.10 -3.55 -16.24
N PHE A 184 -3.21 -3.51 -16.97
CA PHE A 184 -3.33 -2.76 -18.22
C PHE A 184 -3.03 -1.26 -18.02
N ARG A 185 -3.43 -0.66 -16.89
CA ARG A 185 -3.10 0.74 -16.57
C ARG A 185 -1.59 1.00 -16.40
N GLN A 186 -0.81 -0.01 -15.99
CA GLN A 186 0.62 0.15 -15.75
C GLN A 186 1.47 -0.12 -17.00
N LEU A 187 1.02 -0.99 -17.90
CA LEU A 187 1.79 -1.42 -19.08
C LEU A 187 2.28 -0.29 -20.00
N PRO A 188 1.50 0.78 -20.29
CA PRO A 188 1.97 1.89 -21.12
C PRO A 188 3.02 2.78 -20.44
N LYS A 189 3.15 2.72 -19.10
CA LYS A 189 4.03 3.62 -18.35
C LYS A 189 5.50 3.28 -18.61
N ARG A 190 6.25 4.28 -19.06
CA ARG A 190 7.70 4.17 -19.29
C ARG A 190 8.47 4.68 -18.07
N ASN A 191 9.72 4.22 -17.93
CA ASN A 191 10.65 4.67 -16.86
C ASN A 191 10.14 4.49 -15.42
N VAL A 192 9.19 3.58 -15.20
CA VAL A 192 8.69 3.17 -13.87
C VAL A 192 9.59 2.10 -13.24
N PRO A 193 9.67 2.03 -11.90
CA PRO A 193 10.49 1.04 -11.21
C PRO A 193 10.07 -0.39 -11.54
N PHE A 194 11.00 -1.34 -11.37
CA PHE A 194 10.78 -2.75 -11.70
C PHE A 194 9.61 -3.37 -10.92
N TYR A 195 9.36 -2.92 -9.68
CA TYR A 195 8.27 -3.38 -8.82
C TYR A 195 6.91 -2.76 -9.13
N ASN A 196 6.81 -1.85 -10.12
CA ASN A 196 5.61 -1.04 -10.34
C ASN A 196 4.34 -1.87 -10.58
N ILE A 197 4.40 -2.87 -11.48
CA ILE A 197 3.24 -3.73 -11.81
C ILE A 197 2.77 -4.54 -10.59
N PRO A 198 3.61 -5.36 -9.93
CA PRO A 198 3.16 -6.14 -8.77
C PRO A 198 2.68 -5.25 -7.62
N LEU A 199 3.34 -4.12 -7.37
CA LEU A 199 2.93 -3.19 -6.32
C LEU A 199 1.52 -2.64 -6.56
N HIS A 200 1.25 -2.09 -7.75
CA HIS A 200 -0.07 -1.53 -8.04
C HIS A 200 -1.16 -2.61 -8.10
N LEU A 201 -0.85 -3.82 -8.58
CA LEU A 201 -1.80 -4.94 -8.54
C LEU A 201 -2.14 -5.30 -7.08
N ALA A 202 -1.16 -5.32 -6.19
CA ALA A 202 -1.39 -5.58 -4.76
C ALA A 202 -2.23 -4.47 -4.10
N LEU A 203 -1.93 -3.19 -4.38
CA LEU A 203 -2.70 -2.06 -3.84
C LEU A 203 -4.14 -2.01 -4.37
N ASP A 204 -4.36 -2.36 -5.63
CA ASP A 204 -5.69 -2.48 -6.22
C ASP A 204 -6.43 -3.68 -5.63
N ALA A 205 -5.76 -4.82 -5.43
CA ALA A 205 -6.34 -6.00 -4.79
C ALA A 205 -6.81 -5.71 -3.35
N LEU A 206 -6.01 -4.96 -2.57
CA LEU A 206 -6.45 -4.50 -1.25
C LEU A 206 -7.74 -3.67 -1.34
N GLN A 207 -7.75 -2.64 -2.20
CA GLN A 207 -8.89 -1.74 -2.34
C GLN A 207 -10.16 -2.47 -2.79
N VAL A 208 -10.06 -3.33 -3.80
CA VAL A 208 -11.18 -4.11 -4.35
C VAL A 208 -11.73 -5.09 -3.31
N ASN A 209 -10.88 -5.67 -2.47
CA ASN A 209 -11.30 -6.52 -1.35
C ASN A 209 -11.74 -5.74 -0.10
N GLY A 210 -11.79 -4.40 -0.15
CA GLY A 210 -12.14 -3.57 1.00
C GLY A 210 -11.11 -3.59 2.13
N ARG A 211 -9.86 -3.97 1.84
CA ARG A 211 -8.74 -4.13 2.79
C ARG A 211 -7.93 -2.85 2.97
N ASP A 212 -8.64 -1.77 3.25
CA ASP A 212 -8.08 -0.44 3.50
C ASP A 212 -7.96 -0.08 4.99
N GLU A 213 -8.10 -1.07 5.88
CA GLU A 213 -8.16 -0.88 7.34
C GLU A 213 -7.01 -0.04 7.88
N ALA A 214 -5.80 -0.22 7.34
CA ALA A 214 -4.58 0.47 7.77
C ALA A 214 -4.62 2.01 7.59
N ILE A 215 -5.58 2.53 6.80
CA ILE A 215 -5.66 3.96 6.47
C ILE A 215 -6.98 4.62 6.87
N ARG A 216 -7.97 3.87 7.39
CA ARG A 216 -9.32 4.38 7.69
C ARG A 216 -9.33 5.56 8.67
N TYR A 217 -8.36 5.60 9.60
CA TYR A 217 -8.26 6.61 10.64
C TYR A 217 -7.14 7.64 10.40
N GLU A 218 -6.58 7.70 9.19
CA GLU A 218 -5.54 8.68 8.86
C GLU A 218 -6.11 10.09 8.61
N PRO A 219 -5.42 11.16 9.05
CA PRO A 219 -4.19 11.16 9.85
C PRO A 219 -4.44 10.86 11.33
N LEU A 220 -3.72 9.87 11.88
CA LEU A 220 -3.93 9.41 13.26
C LEU A 220 -3.77 10.52 14.30
N THR A 221 -2.94 11.53 14.05
CA THR A 221 -2.62 12.60 15.00
C THR A 221 -3.54 13.82 14.93
N ALA A 222 -4.37 13.91 13.88
CA ALA A 222 -5.24 15.07 13.65
C ALA A 222 -6.73 14.72 13.47
N GLY A 223 -7.08 13.43 13.38
CA GLY A 223 -8.46 12.95 13.45
C GLY A 223 -8.90 12.68 14.88
N GLU A 224 -9.43 11.49 15.13
CA GLU A 224 -10.01 11.07 16.42
C GLU A 224 -9.04 11.25 17.61
N ASN A 225 -7.73 11.11 17.40
CA ASN A 225 -6.74 11.26 18.48
C ASN A 225 -6.18 12.69 18.65
N ALA A 226 -6.69 13.70 17.94
CA ALA A 226 -6.11 15.05 17.95
C ALA A 226 -5.97 15.65 19.37
N ALA A 227 -7.01 15.50 20.20
CA ALA A 227 -7.00 16.00 21.57
C ALA A 227 -5.95 15.28 22.43
N ALA A 228 -5.83 13.95 22.30
CA ALA A 228 -4.86 13.14 23.01
C ALA A 228 -3.42 13.52 22.60
N PHE A 229 -3.16 13.66 21.30
CA PHE A 229 -1.85 14.09 20.79
C PHE A 229 -1.47 15.49 21.27
N LYS A 230 -2.41 16.45 21.23
CA LYS A 230 -2.17 17.81 21.76
C LYS A 230 -1.85 17.79 23.25
N LYS A 231 -2.56 16.98 24.03
CA LYS A 231 -2.32 16.86 25.47
C LYS A 231 -0.96 16.23 25.76
N ALA A 232 -0.62 15.14 25.09
CA ALA A 232 0.65 14.41 25.23
C ALA A 232 1.88 15.32 25.10
N ALA A 233 1.85 16.30 24.18
CA ALA A 233 2.94 17.25 23.97
C ALA A 233 3.18 18.21 25.17
N THR A 234 2.17 18.39 26.03
CA THR A 234 2.23 19.30 27.20
C THR A 234 2.46 18.58 28.53
N LEU A 235 2.48 17.24 28.51
CA LEU A 235 2.66 16.45 29.73
C LEU A 235 4.13 16.43 30.15
N LYS A 236 4.38 16.68 31.43
CA LYS A 236 5.66 16.36 32.06
C LYS A 236 5.70 14.87 32.36
N TRP A 237 6.17 14.10 31.39
CA TRP A 237 6.17 12.62 31.44
C TRP A 237 6.86 12.04 32.67
N SER A 238 7.83 12.74 33.25
CA SER A 238 8.51 12.32 34.48
C SER A 238 7.63 12.35 35.73
N ASP A 239 6.47 13.01 35.69
CA ASP A 239 5.50 13.00 36.79
C ASP A 239 4.65 11.71 36.79
N TYR A 240 4.71 10.90 35.73
CA TYR A 240 3.93 9.67 35.58
C TYR A 240 4.83 8.44 35.72
N LYS A 241 4.51 7.56 36.68
CA LYS A 241 5.22 6.28 36.85
C LYS A 241 5.13 5.37 35.62
N TYR A 242 4.03 5.47 34.87
CA TYR A 242 3.75 4.68 33.68
C TYR A 242 3.39 5.58 32.51
N SER A 243 3.88 5.26 31.31
CA SER A 243 3.61 6.04 30.09
C SER A 243 2.27 5.70 29.42
N MET A 244 1.66 4.56 29.76
CA MET A 244 0.38 4.14 29.21
C MET A 244 -0.40 3.23 30.17
N ILE A 245 -1.73 3.23 30.02
CA ILE A 245 -2.61 2.17 30.53
C ILE A 245 -3.06 1.37 29.31
N LEU A 246 -2.65 0.10 29.23
CA LEU A 246 -3.06 -0.79 28.15
C LEU A 246 -4.40 -1.43 28.50
N VAL A 247 -5.41 -1.19 27.66
CA VAL A 247 -6.73 -1.80 27.78
C VAL A 247 -6.93 -2.77 26.61
N PRO A 248 -6.87 -4.08 26.82
CA PRO A 248 -7.14 -5.04 25.76
C PRO A 248 -8.57 -4.89 25.24
N GLY A 249 -8.73 -4.68 23.95
CA GLY A 249 -10.02 -4.57 23.31
C GLY A 249 -10.89 -5.82 23.51
N LEU A 250 -12.21 -5.62 23.54
CA LEU A 250 -13.20 -6.68 23.44
C LEU A 250 -14.33 -6.16 22.54
N GLY A 251 -14.40 -6.72 21.34
CA GLY A 251 -15.45 -6.40 20.38
C GLY A 251 -16.72 -7.18 20.69
N PRO A 252 -17.87 -6.72 20.20
CA PRO A 252 -19.13 -7.46 20.30
C PRO A 252 -19.14 -8.65 19.33
N GLU A 253 -19.56 -9.81 19.82
CA GLU A 253 -19.75 -11.02 18.99
C GLU A 253 -21.11 -11.06 18.29
N THR A 254 -22.04 -10.19 18.69
CA THR A 254 -23.41 -10.14 18.16
C THR A 254 -23.54 -9.04 17.10
N PRO A 255 -24.00 -9.35 15.88
CA PRO A 255 -24.27 -8.35 14.86
C PRO A 255 -25.21 -7.25 15.35
N GLY A 256 -24.91 -6.00 15.04
CA GLY A 256 -25.71 -4.82 15.45
C GLY A 256 -25.41 -4.30 16.85
N VAL A 257 -24.68 -5.04 17.69
CA VAL A 257 -24.17 -4.51 18.96
C VAL A 257 -22.93 -3.67 18.66
N ARG A 258 -22.91 -2.42 19.14
CA ARG A 258 -21.80 -1.47 18.87
C ARG A 258 -20.66 -1.55 19.88
N LEU A 259 -20.95 -1.94 21.11
CA LEU A 259 -19.97 -2.03 22.20
C LEU A 259 -20.29 -3.24 23.07
N ASP A 260 -19.30 -4.12 23.26
CA ASP A 260 -19.42 -5.23 24.19
C ASP A 260 -19.50 -4.73 25.64
N SER A 261 -20.41 -5.29 26.43
CA SER A 261 -20.61 -4.87 27.83
C SER A 261 -19.38 -5.09 28.71
N ASN A 262 -18.61 -6.15 28.46
CA ASN A 262 -17.34 -6.40 29.15
C ASN A 262 -16.22 -5.53 28.57
N GLY A 263 -16.28 -5.17 27.28
CA GLY A 263 -15.45 -4.12 26.69
C GLY A 263 -15.61 -2.79 27.41
N ALA A 264 -16.85 -2.37 27.68
CA ALA A 264 -17.14 -1.17 28.47
C ALA A 264 -16.56 -1.23 29.88
N LYS A 265 -16.77 -2.35 30.60
CA LYS A 265 -16.22 -2.55 31.95
C LYS A 265 -14.69 -2.48 32.01
N ARG A 266 -13.99 -2.93 30.95
CA ARG A 266 -12.53 -2.80 30.84
C ARG A 266 -12.10 -1.34 30.74
N CYS A 267 -12.83 -0.53 29.96
CA CYS A 267 -12.60 0.92 29.87
C CYS A 267 -12.84 1.60 31.22
N ASP A 268 -13.92 1.26 31.93
CA ASP A 268 -14.21 1.81 33.26
C ASP A 268 -13.08 1.52 34.25
N SER A 269 -12.57 0.28 34.23
CA SER A 269 -11.44 -0.13 35.06
C SER A 269 -10.17 0.69 34.76
N ALA A 270 -9.93 1.02 33.50
CA ALA A 270 -8.80 1.86 33.09
C ALA A 270 -8.95 3.31 33.57
N VAL A 271 -10.17 3.86 33.56
CA VAL A 271 -10.44 5.21 34.09
C VAL A 271 -10.18 5.28 35.59
N VAL A 272 -10.55 4.25 36.35
CA VAL A 272 -10.24 4.16 37.78
C VAL A 272 -8.72 4.19 38.00
N ARG A 273 -7.96 3.41 37.21
CA ARG A 273 -6.48 3.39 37.28
C ARG A 273 -5.84 4.71 36.84
N TYR A 274 -6.46 5.43 35.91
CA TYR A 274 -5.96 6.74 35.45
C TYR A 274 -6.12 7.84 36.51
N ARG A 275 -7.16 7.73 37.35
CA ARG A 275 -7.48 8.73 38.39
C ARG A 275 -6.78 8.48 39.74
N ALA A 276 -6.24 7.27 39.95
CA ALA A 276 -5.57 6.86 41.18
C ALA A 276 -4.11 7.32 41.19
#